data_AF-X0X6J3-F1
#
_entry.id   AF-X0X6J3-F1
#
_cell.length_a   1.000
_cell.length_b   1.000
_cell.length_c   1.000
_cell.angle_alpha   90.00
_cell.angle_beta   90.00
_cell.angle_gamma   90.00
#
_symmetry.space_group_name_H-M   'P 1'
#
loop_
_entity.id
_entity.type
_entity.pdbx_description
1 polymer ?
#
loop_
_entity_poly.entity_id
_entity_poly.type
_entity_poly.pdbx_seq_one_letter_code
_entity_poly.pdbx_strand_id
1 'polypeptide(L)' 'MLQKLFSSRVRVEILSAFLMNPERKLYVREVARLTGEDYKNVSMELRNLEEIGLLSSR' A
#
# COMPACT_ATOMS: atom_id res chain seq x y z
N MET A 1 8.53 6.61 -15.30
CA MET A 1 8.35 6.77 -13.83
C MET A 1 7.04 6.14 -13.36
N LEU A 2 5.88 6.53 -13.93
CA LEU A 2 4.56 6.00 -13.55
C LEU A 2 4.45 4.46 -13.67
N GLN A 3 4.98 3.85 -14.72
CA GLN A 3 4.98 2.39 -14.90
C GLN A 3 5.65 1.63 -13.73
N LYS A 4 6.62 2.24 -13.04
CA LYS A 4 7.28 1.62 -11.88
C LYS A 4 6.35 1.54 -10.65
N LEU A 5 5.30 2.35 -10.58
CA LEU A 5 4.29 2.26 -9.51
C LEU A 5 3.33 1.08 -9.72
N PHE A 6 3.18 0.62 -10.95
CA PHE A 6 2.26 -0.46 -11.31
C PHE A 6 2.98 -1.78 -11.66
N SER A 7 4.27 -1.90 -11.31
CA SER A 7 5.06 -3.11 -11.56
C SER A 7 4.90 -4.21 -10.50
N SER A 8 4.21 -3.92 -9.40
CA SER A 8 3.94 -4.85 -8.30
C SER A 8 2.45 -4.95 -8.08
N ARG A 9 1.88 -6.15 -8.19
CA ARG A 9 0.44 -6.39 -7.96
C ARG A 9 0.04 -5.92 -6.56
N VAL A 10 0.81 -6.30 -5.54
CA VAL A 10 0.56 -5.91 -4.14
C VAL A 10 0.52 -4.39 -3.99
N ARG A 11 1.44 -3.67 -4.65
CA ARG A 11 1.44 -2.21 -4.63
C ARG A 11 0.18 -1.61 -5.25
N VAL A 12 -0.30 -2.16 -6.36
CA VAL A 12 -1.54 -1.70 -7.00
C VAL A 12 -2.74 -1.91 -6.08
N GLU A 13 -2.83 -3.05 -5.41
CA GLU A 13 -3.92 -3.32 -4.45
C GLU A 13 -3.85 -2.38 -3.24
N ILE A 14 -2.65 -2.12 -2.70
CA ILE A 14 -2.45 -1.15 -1.62
C ILE A 14 -2.89 0.24 -2.05
N LEU A 15 -2.41 0.73 -3.20
CA LEU A 15 -2.78 2.05 -3.71
C LEU A 15 -4.29 2.16 -3.93
N SER A 16 -4.92 1.10 -4.46
CA SER A 16 -6.37 1.04 -4.63
C SER A 16 -7.09 1.15 -3.28
N ALA A 17 -6.63 0.44 -2.25
CA ALA A 17 -7.22 0.49 -0.91
C ALA A 17 -7.17 1.90 -0.30
N PHE A 18 -6.04 2.61 -0.45
CA PHE A 18 -5.89 3.99 0.04
C PHE A 18 -6.70 5.00 -0.79
N LEU A 19 -6.72 4.88 -2.12
CA LEU A 19 -7.48 5.77 -2.99
C LEU A 19 -9.00 5.67 -2.77
N MET A 20 -9.49 4.49 -2.39
CA MET A 20 -10.90 4.29 -2.02
C MET A 20 -11.23 4.77 -0.60
N ASN A 21 -10.22 5.08 0.23
CA ASN A 21 -10.38 5.48 1.62
C ASN A 21 -9.47 6.68 2.00
N PRO A 22 -9.51 7.81 1.26
CA PRO A 22 -8.49 8.87 1.33
C PRO A 22 -8.37 9.54 2.72
N GLU A 23 -9.48 9.61 3.47
CA GLU A 23 -9.52 10.26 4.80
C GLU A 23 -9.18 9.31 5.95
N ARG A 24 -8.94 8.01 5.66
CA ARG A 24 -8.75 6.98 6.70
C ARG A 24 -7.29 6.59 6.82
N LYS A 25 -6.83 6.49 8.06
CA LYS A 25 -5.58 5.80 8.40
C LYS A 25 -5.88 4.31 8.44
N LEU A 26 -5.11 3.54 7.68
CA LEU A 26 -5.23 2.08 7.63
C LEU A 26 -4.06 1.44 8.41
N TYR A 27 -4.38 0.49 9.27
CA TYR A 27 -3.34 -0.33 9.91
C TYR A 27 -2.81 -1.37 8.91
N VAL A 28 -1.53 -1.75 9.02
CA VAL A 28 -0.92 -2.75 8.12
C VAL A 28 -1.72 -4.05 8.03
N ARG A 29 -2.25 -4.54 9.17
CA ARG A 29 -3.10 -5.73 9.20
C ARG A 29 -4.46 -5.53 8.55
N GLU A 30 -4.99 -4.31 8.55
CA GLU A 30 -6.22 -3.98 7.83
C GLU A 30 -5.96 -3.99 6.33
N VAL A 31 -4.86 -3.38 5.87
CA VAL A 31 -4.45 -3.42 4.47
C VAL A 31 -4.29 -4.87 4.00
N ALA A 32 -3.60 -5.73 4.75
CA ALA A 32 -3.45 -7.14 4.41
C ALA A 32 -4.79 -7.89 4.26
N ARG A 33 -5.80 -7.58 5.08
CA ARG A 33 -7.14 -8.16 4.92
C ARG A 33 -7.87 -7.61 3.70
N LEU A 34 -7.75 -6.31 3.45
CA LEU A 34 -8.41 -5.66 2.30
C LEU A 34 -7.83 -6.14 0.97
N THR A 35 -6.51 -6.35 0.91
CA THR A 35 -5.84 -6.81 -0.31
C THR A 35 -5.80 -8.33 -0.44
N GLY A 36 -6.05 -9.08 0.65
CA GLY A 36 -5.89 -10.54 0.68
C GLY A 36 -4.43 -11.00 0.59
N GLU A 37 -3.49 -10.10 0.82
CA GLU A 37 -2.05 -10.35 0.69
C GLU A 37 -1.40 -10.68 2.04
N ASP A 38 -0.25 -11.36 2.00
CA ASP A 38 0.53 -11.65 3.20
C ASP A 38 1.08 -10.38 3.87
N TYR A 39 1.11 -10.38 5.20
CA TYR A 39 1.60 -9.27 6.01
C TYR A 39 3.00 -8.79 5.62
N LYS A 40 3.91 -9.72 5.28
CA LYS A 40 5.29 -9.38 4.90
C LYS A 40 5.32 -8.59 3.60
N ASN A 41 4.58 -9.04 2.59
CA ASN A 41 4.52 -8.37 1.29
C ASN A 41 3.90 -6.98 1.42
N VAL A 42 2.82 -6.88 2.21
CA VAL A 42 2.16 -5.61 2.49
C VAL A 42 3.08 -4.65 3.23
N SER A 43 3.77 -5.11 4.27
CA SER A 43 4.70 -4.28 5.05
C SER A 43 5.85 -3.76 4.18
N MET A 44 6.39 -4.60 3.30
CA MET A 44 7.46 -4.24 2.37
C MET A 44 6.99 -3.17 1.37
N GLU A 45 5.83 -3.34 0.75
CA GLU A 45 5.33 -2.37 -0.23
C GLU A 45 4.86 -1.06 0.42
N LEU A 46 4.32 -1.10 1.63
CA LEU A 46 4.02 0.12 2.39
C LEU A 46 5.29 0.93 2.67
N ARG A 47 6.38 0.27 3.08
CA ARG A 47 7.69 0.93 3.24
C ARG A 47 8.19 1.51 1.91
N ASN A 48 8.12 0.75 0.82
CA ASN A 48 8.54 1.25 -0.50
C ASN A 48 7.76 2.50 -0.91
N LEU A 49 6.44 2.53 -0.65
CA LEU A 49 5.57 3.66 -0.94
C LEU A 49 5.86 4.87 -0.05
N GLU A 50 6.23 4.64 1.20
CA GLU A 50 6.68 5.68 2.13
C GLU A 50 8.03 6.28 1.72
N GLU A 51 9.00 5.44 1.34
CA GLU A 51 10.33 5.87 0.87
C GLU A 51 10.27 6.79 -0.36
N ILE A 52 9.26 6.60 -1.23
CA ILE A 52 9.04 7.45 -2.40
C ILE A 52 8.04 8.60 -2.15
N GLY A 53 7.58 8.77 -0.90
CA GLY A 53 6.73 9.88 -0.47
C GLY A 53 5.26 9.80 -0.90
N LEU A 54 4.76 8.61 -1.27
CA LEU A 54 3.34 8.43 -1.63
C LEU A 54 2.45 8.13 -0.42
N LEU A 55 3.00 7.57 0.65
CA LEU A 55 2.31 7.31 1.91
C LEU A 55 3.16 7.81 3.08
N SER A 56 2.52 7.95 4.24
CA SER A 56 3.20 8.31 5.49
C SER A 56 2.63 7.49 6.65
N SER A 57 3.50 6.97 7.51
CA SER A 57 3.11 6.35 8.77
C SER A 57 2.88 7.39 9.88
N ARG A 58 2.14 7.00 10.92
CA ARG A 58 1.97 7.75 12.18
C ARG A 58 2.29 6.86 13.36
#